data_AF-A0AA41VJ73-F1
#
_entry.id   AF-A0AA41VJ73-F1
#
_cell.length_a   1.000
_cell.length_b   1.000
_cell.length_c   1.000
_cell.angle_alpha   90.00
_cell.angle_beta   90.00
_cell.angle_gamma   90.00
#
_symmetry.space_group_name_H-M   'P 1'
#
loop_
_entity.id
_entity.type
_entity.pdbx_description
1 polymer ?
#
loop_
_entity_poly.entity_id
_entity_poly.type
_entity_poly.pdbx_seq_one_letter_code
_entity_poly.pdbx_strand_id
1 'polypeptide(L)'
;MTQRAADGNENADSADPHQRMPKEIKRFFEVYIKAPCKGQARPFTIREVKASNIGQLVRISGIVTRCSDVKPLMQVAVYTCEECGFEIYQEVTARVFMPLFECPSERCKINNAKGNLILQLRASKFLRFQE
;
A
#
# COMPACT_ATOMS: atom_id res chain seq x y z
N MET A 1 -9.38 1.34 19.48
CA MET A 1 -9.00 2.52 20.29
C MET A 1 -8.62 3.63 19.33
N THR A 2 -9.36 4.73 19.44
CA THR A 2 -9.28 6.03 18.72
C THR A 2 -9.25 6.01 17.19
N GLN A 3 -10.45 5.92 16.57
CA GLN A 3 -10.69 6.54 15.27
C GLN A 3 -10.71 8.05 15.48
N ARG A 4 -9.65 8.77 15.09
CA ARG A 4 -9.73 10.23 14.93
C ARG A 4 -10.50 10.49 13.64
N ALA A 5 -11.80 10.70 13.78
CA ALA A 5 -12.62 11.35 12.77
C ALA A 5 -12.00 12.72 12.48
N ALA A 6 -11.79 13.03 11.21
CA ALA A 6 -11.37 14.35 10.78
C ALA A 6 -12.57 15.29 10.94
N ASP A 7 -12.60 16.04 12.06
CA ASP A 7 -13.44 17.22 12.15
C ASP A 7 -12.95 18.24 11.13
N GLY A 8 -13.90 18.74 10.34
CA GLY A 8 -13.67 19.81 9.39
C GLY A 8 -13.23 21.06 10.13
N ASN A 9 -12.00 21.50 9.87
CA ASN A 9 -11.62 22.89 10.07
C ASN A 9 -10.96 23.37 8.79
N GLU A 10 -11.68 24.23 8.09
CA GLU A 10 -11.20 25.03 6.97
C GLU A 10 -10.19 26.03 7.52
N ASN A 11 -8.91 25.67 7.50
CA ASN A 11 -7.77 26.60 7.52
C ASN A 11 -6.60 25.92 6.83
N ALA A 12 -6.54 26.12 5.52
CA ALA A 12 -5.44 25.73 4.67
C ALA A 12 -4.35 26.80 4.76
N ASP A 13 -3.25 26.49 5.43
CA ASP A 13 -1.92 26.95 5.00
C ASP A 13 -0.87 26.02 5.59
N SER A 14 -0.04 25.43 4.71
CA SER A 14 1.08 24.51 5.02
C SER A 14 0.72 23.11 5.57
N ALA A 15 -0.27 22.43 5.00
CA ALA A 15 -0.37 20.97 5.16
C ALA A 15 0.68 20.30 4.24
N ASP A 16 1.83 19.96 4.82
CA ASP A 16 2.92 19.22 4.14
C ASP A 16 2.32 18.02 3.36
N PRO A 17 2.59 17.85 2.05
CA PRO A 17 2.01 16.77 1.24
C PRO A 17 2.24 15.38 1.85
N HIS A 18 3.28 15.23 2.67
CA HIS A 18 3.61 13.99 3.37
C HIS A 18 2.71 13.68 4.58
N GLN A 19 1.95 14.66 5.09
CA GLN A 19 1.00 14.49 6.19
C GLN A 19 -0.40 14.09 5.69
N ARG A 20 -0.67 14.19 4.38
CA ARG A 20 -1.97 13.82 3.82
C ARG A 20 -2.12 12.31 3.84
N MET A 21 -3.00 11.82 4.70
CA MET A 21 -3.28 10.39 4.81
C MET A 21 -3.73 9.82 3.45
N PRO A 22 -2.97 8.85 2.86
CA PRO A 22 -3.25 8.32 1.53
C PRO A 22 -4.59 7.59 1.50
N LYS A 23 -5.22 7.49 0.32
CA LYS A 23 -6.55 6.88 0.21
C LYS A 23 -6.49 5.37 0.48
N GLU A 24 -5.33 4.79 0.25
CA GLU A 24 -4.95 3.39 0.34
C GLU A 24 -5.12 2.87 1.77
N ILE A 25 -4.80 3.68 2.78
CA ILE A 25 -4.98 3.30 4.19
C ILE A 25 -6.45 3.29 4.63
N LYS A 26 -7.29 4.14 4.01
CA LYS A 26 -8.73 4.22 4.30
C LYS A 26 -9.56 3.12 3.61
N ARG A 27 -9.00 2.47 2.58
CA ARG A 27 -9.68 1.41 1.82
C ARG A 27 -9.57 0.07 2.54
N PHE A 28 -10.61 -0.30 3.28
CA PHE A 28 -10.76 -1.63 3.92
C PHE A 28 -11.52 -2.65 3.04
N PHE A 29 -11.58 -2.42 1.74
CA PHE A 29 -12.26 -3.31 0.79
C PHE A 29 -11.34 -3.60 -0.40
N GLU A 30 -11.58 -4.74 -1.03
CA GLU A 30 -10.89 -5.19 -2.24
C GLU A 30 -11.93 -5.36 -3.35
N VAL A 31 -11.58 -4.94 -4.57
CA VAL A 31 -12.45 -5.08 -5.74
C VAL A 31 -11.86 -6.12 -6.66
N TYR A 32 -12.63 -7.14 -6.97
CA TYR A 32 -12.22 -8.22 -7.85
C TYR A 32 -13.00 -8.17 -9.15
N ILE A 33 -12.29 -8.24 -10.29
CA ILE A 33 -12.92 -8.38 -11.60
C ILE A 33 -13.05 -9.87 -11.89
N LYS A 34 -14.28 -10.36 -12.01
CA LYS A 34 -14.56 -11.74 -12.41
C LYS A 34 -14.71 -11.81 -13.91
N ALA A 35 -13.91 -12.67 -14.56
CA ALA A 35 -14.04 -12.92 -15.99
C ALA A 35 -15.45 -13.48 -16.32
N PRO A 36 -16.10 -13.00 -17.41
CA PRO A 36 -17.45 -13.44 -17.78
C PRO A 36 -17.46 -14.93 -18.16
N CYS A 37 -18.33 -15.71 -17.52
CA CYS A 37 -18.48 -17.15 -17.80
C CYS A 37 -19.48 -17.47 -18.93
N LYS A 38 -20.40 -16.55 -19.25
CA LYS A 38 -21.44 -16.79 -20.25
C LYS A 38 -20.97 -16.28 -21.61
N GLY A 39 -20.61 -17.19 -22.51
CA GLY A 39 -20.68 -16.92 -23.95
C GLY A 39 -19.45 -17.22 -24.81
N GLN A 40 -18.20 -17.00 -24.39
CA GLN A 40 -17.14 -16.92 -25.42
C GLN A 40 -15.68 -17.22 -25.04
N ALA A 41 -15.34 -17.68 -23.83
CA ALA A 41 -13.93 -18.00 -23.52
C ALA A 41 -13.79 -19.33 -22.77
N ARG A 42 -13.43 -20.38 -23.51
CA ARG A 42 -12.80 -21.57 -22.93
C ARG A 42 -11.57 -21.11 -22.12
N PRO A 43 -11.31 -21.64 -20.91
CA PRO A 43 -10.10 -21.29 -20.18
C PRO A 43 -8.88 -21.67 -21.04
N PHE A 44 -7.93 -20.74 -21.14
CA PHE A 44 -6.65 -20.96 -21.81
C PHE A 44 -5.85 -22.02 -21.06
N THR A 45 -5.10 -22.81 -21.80
CA THR A 45 -4.04 -23.65 -21.24
C THR A 45 -2.76 -22.82 -21.07
N ILE A 46 -1.87 -23.22 -20.15
CA ILE A 46 -0.60 -22.51 -19.87
C ILE A 46 0.24 -22.32 -21.15
N ARG A 47 0.17 -23.25 -22.11
CA ARG A 47 0.92 -23.19 -23.38
C ARG A 47 0.35 -22.20 -24.40
N GLU A 48 -0.94 -21.85 -24.29
CA GLU A 48 -1.61 -20.96 -25.24
C GLU A 48 -1.41 -19.48 -24.90
N VAL A 49 -0.99 -19.17 -23.66
CA VAL A 49 -0.72 -17.79 -23.23
C VAL A 49 0.56 -17.28 -23.90
N LYS A 50 0.41 -16.30 -24.79
CA LYS A 50 1.51 -15.68 -25.55
C LYS A 50 1.68 -14.21 -25.18
N ALA A 51 2.74 -13.58 -25.69
CA ALA A 51 3.03 -12.15 -25.48
C ALA A 51 1.86 -11.22 -25.88
N SER A 52 1.00 -11.64 -26.79
CA SER A 52 -0.21 -10.90 -27.20
C SER A 52 -1.22 -10.69 -26.07
N ASN A 53 -1.15 -11.48 -25.00
CA ASN A 53 -2.07 -11.39 -23.85
C ASN A 53 -1.52 -10.58 -22.67
N ILE A 54 -0.37 -9.92 -22.83
CA ILE A 54 0.20 -9.06 -21.77
C ILE A 54 -0.74 -7.86 -21.55
N GLY A 55 -1.15 -7.65 -20.30
CA GLY A 55 -2.07 -6.57 -19.92
C GLY A 55 -3.56 -6.87 -20.12
N GLN A 56 -3.93 -8.09 -20.53
CA GLN A 56 -5.33 -8.51 -20.70
C GLN A 56 -5.78 -9.47 -19.58
N LEU A 57 -7.08 -9.48 -19.28
CA LEU A 57 -7.67 -10.42 -18.32
C LEU A 57 -7.86 -11.79 -18.98
N VAL A 58 -7.05 -12.77 -18.58
CA VAL A 58 -7.14 -14.16 -19.06
C VAL A 58 -7.63 -15.11 -17.97
N ARG A 59 -8.29 -16.19 -18.37
CA ARG A 59 -8.71 -17.29 -17.48
C ARG A 59 -7.92 -18.54 -17.82
N ILE A 60 -7.26 -19.13 -16.84
CA ILE A 60 -6.42 -20.33 -17.00
C ILE A 60 -6.98 -21.47 -16.15
N SER A 61 -6.81 -22.72 -16.61
CA SER A 61 -7.13 -23.93 -15.84
C SER A 61 -5.88 -24.80 -15.70
N GLY A 62 -5.61 -25.34 -14.50
CA GLY A 62 -4.43 -26.15 -14.20
C GLY A 62 -4.45 -26.73 -12.79
N ILE A 63 -3.40 -27.48 -12.45
CA ILE A 63 -3.19 -28.10 -11.13
C ILE A 63 -2.14 -27.28 -10.37
N VAL A 64 -2.44 -26.92 -9.12
CA VAL A 64 -1.49 -26.21 -8.24
C VAL A 64 -0.51 -27.21 -7.64
N THR A 65 0.78 -27.01 -7.86
CA THR A 65 1.84 -27.94 -7.43
C THR A 65 2.53 -27.53 -6.14
N ARG A 66 2.59 -26.23 -5.85
CA ARG A 66 3.22 -25.67 -4.65
C ARG A 66 2.45 -24.42 -4.23
N CYS A 67 2.13 -24.31 -2.95
CA CYS A 67 1.59 -23.11 -2.33
C CYS A 67 2.54 -22.68 -1.22
N SER A 68 2.89 -21.40 -1.13
CA SER A 68 3.60 -20.87 0.04
C SER A 68 2.65 -20.67 1.22
N ASP A 69 3.18 -20.51 2.43
CA ASP A 69 2.39 -19.98 3.54
C ASP A 69 2.01 -18.52 3.29
N VAL A 70 0.90 -18.09 3.91
CA VAL A 70 0.43 -16.71 3.85
C VAL A 70 1.36 -15.82 4.67
N LYS A 71 1.91 -14.78 4.05
CA LYS A 71 2.78 -13.78 4.69
C LYS A 71 2.16 -12.38 4.57
N PRO A 72 2.34 -11.51 5.58
CA PRO A 72 1.88 -10.14 5.48
C PRO A 72 2.78 -9.34 4.52
N LEU A 73 2.18 -8.73 3.50
CA LEU A 73 2.84 -7.80 2.59
C LEU A 73 2.44 -6.37 2.95
N MET A 74 3.41 -5.48 3.13
CA MET A 74 3.13 -4.09 3.47
C MET A 74 2.64 -3.30 2.25
N GLN A 75 1.52 -2.59 2.39
CA GLN A 75 0.96 -1.72 1.36
C GLN A 75 1.25 -0.24 1.65
N VAL A 76 1.13 0.16 2.92
CA VAL A 76 1.43 1.53 3.38
C VAL A 76 2.29 1.43 4.62
N ALA A 77 3.48 2.02 4.57
CA ALA A 77 4.38 2.15 5.71
C ALA A 77 4.10 3.48 6.41
N VAL A 78 3.92 3.43 7.73
CA VAL A 78 3.74 4.63 8.57
C VAL A 78 4.94 4.82 9.47
N TYR A 79 5.58 5.97 9.35
CA TYR A 79 6.71 6.36 10.19
C TYR A 79 6.27 7.44 11.17
N THR A 80 6.75 7.35 12.40
CA THR A 80 6.57 8.38 13.41
C THR A 80 7.94 8.96 13.77
N CYS A 81 8.05 10.28 13.72
CA CYS A 81 9.25 10.97 14.19
C CYS A 81 9.23 11.11 15.72
N GLU A 82 10.32 10.76 16.39
CA GLU A 82 10.43 10.87 17.86
C GLU A 82 10.46 12.31 18.36
N GLU A 83 11.04 13.23 17.58
CA GLU A 83 11.23 14.63 18.00
C GLU A 83 9.98 15.48 17.77
N CYS A 84 9.39 15.39 16.57
CA CYS A 84 8.26 16.24 16.19
C CYS A 84 6.90 15.56 16.34
N GLY A 85 6.87 14.23 16.52
CA GLY A 85 5.64 13.44 16.64
C GLY A 85 4.83 13.35 15.34
N PHE A 86 5.37 13.79 14.20
CA PHE A 86 4.67 13.72 12.92
C PHE A 86 4.63 12.31 12.38
N GLU A 87 3.47 11.94 11.83
CA GLU A 87 3.27 10.71 11.07
C GLU A 87 3.50 10.97 9.58
N ILE A 88 4.32 10.12 8.96
CA ILE A 88 4.64 10.16 7.54
C ILE A 88 4.14 8.87 6.91
N TYR A 89 3.42 9.00 5.79
CA TYR A 89 2.88 7.87 5.05
C TYR A 89 3.69 7.64 3.77
N GLN A 90 4.21 6.43 3.59
CA GLN A 90 4.89 6.01 2.37
C GLN A 90 4.12 4.84 1.73
N GLU A 91 3.70 5.02 0.48
CA GLU A 91 3.08 3.94 -0.30
C GLU A 91 4.13 2.97 -0.84
N VAL A 92 3.89 1.67 -0.64
CA VAL A 92 4.78 0.60 -1.09
C VAL A 92 4.18 -0.06 -2.33
N THR A 93 4.76 0.21 -3.49
CA THR A 93 4.31 -0.36 -4.78
C THR A 93 5.09 -1.62 -5.17
N ALA A 94 6.29 -1.82 -4.63
CA ALA A 94 7.19 -2.91 -4.98
C ALA A 94 7.39 -3.91 -3.81
N ARG A 95 7.82 -5.14 -4.11
CA ARG A 95 8.12 -6.17 -3.10
C ARG A 95 9.25 -5.76 -2.15
N VAL A 96 10.16 -4.91 -2.62
CA VAL A 96 11.27 -4.34 -1.85
C VAL A 96 11.18 -2.83 -1.99
N PHE A 97 11.29 -2.12 -0.88
CA PHE A 97 11.28 -0.66 -0.85
C PHE A 97 12.34 -0.16 0.15
N MET A 98 12.81 1.07 -0.04
CA MET A 98 13.75 1.70 0.88
C MET A 98 12.98 2.49 1.94
N PRO A 99 13.29 2.29 3.23
CA PRO A 99 12.65 3.04 4.31
C PRO A 99 13.11 4.50 4.32
N LEU A 100 12.27 5.36 4.88
CA LEU A 100 12.62 6.75 5.13
C LEU A 100 13.40 6.88 6.44
N PHE A 101 14.51 7.61 6.41
CA PHE A 101 15.36 7.85 7.57
C PHE A 101 15.31 9.31 8.06
N GLU A 102 15.09 10.27 7.16
CA GLU A 102 15.04 11.70 7.50
C GLU A 102 13.59 12.20 7.48
N CYS A 103 13.19 12.93 8.53
CA CYS A 103 11.87 13.53 8.62
C CYS A 103 11.70 14.69 7.62
N PRO A 104 10.72 14.65 6.70
CA PRO A 104 10.48 15.74 5.74
C PRO A 104 9.81 16.97 6.38
N SER A 105 9.35 16.87 7.64
CA SER A 105 8.56 17.92 8.28
C SER A 105 9.32 19.25 8.39
N GLU A 106 8.60 20.35 8.14
CA GLU A 106 9.15 21.70 8.27
C GLU A 106 9.62 21.99 9.70
N ARG A 107 8.99 21.42 10.73
CA ARG A 107 9.40 21.61 12.12
C ARG A 107 10.80 21.06 12.40
N CYS A 108 11.11 19.85 11.90
CA CYS A 108 12.44 19.27 12.03
C CYS A 108 13.48 20.05 11.20
N LYS A 109 13.09 20.52 10.01
CA LYS A 109 13.96 21.35 9.16
C LYS A 109 14.31 22.70 9.80
N ILE A 110 13.33 23.40 10.37
CA ILE A 110 13.53 24.70 11.05
C ILE A 110 14.42 24.52 12.29
N ASN A 111 14.20 23.44 13.05
CA ASN A 111 14.97 23.16 14.26
C ASN A 111 16.36 22.55 13.98
N ASN A 112 16.77 22.40 12.71
CA ASN A 112 17.99 21.70 12.29
C ASN A 112 18.17 20.31 12.95
N ALA A 113 17.05 19.68 13.28
CA ALA A 113 17.03 18.40 13.97
C ALA A 113 16.70 17.31 12.95
N LYS A 114 17.64 16.37 12.76
CA LYS A 114 17.45 15.21 11.89
C LYS A 114 16.67 14.15 12.65
N GLY A 115 15.39 14.43 12.89
CA GLY A 115 14.55 13.59 13.71
C GLY A 115 14.54 12.14 13.25
N ASN A 116 14.75 11.24 14.21
CA ASN A 116 14.79 9.80 13.99
C ASN A 116 13.39 9.28 13.63
N LEU A 117 13.28 8.59 12.50
CA LEU A 117 12.02 8.02 12.02
C LEU A 117 11.90 6.55 12.43
N ILE A 118 10.84 6.22 13.17
CA ILE A 118 10.54 4.86 13.58
C ILE A 118 9.35 4.35 12.78
N LEU A 119 9.52 3.20 12.13
CA LEU A 119 8.44 2.48 11.46
C LEU A 119 7.46 1.91 12.49
N GLN A 120 6.20 2.35 12.44
CA GLN A 120 5.14 1.85 13.31
C GLN A 120 4.37 0.71 12.63
N LEU A 121 4.59 -0.53 13.09
CA LEU A 121 3.89 -1.70 12.55
C LEU A 121 2.38 -1.63 12.77
N ARG A 122 1.90 -1.13 13.92
CA ARG A 122 0.45 -1.08 14.21
C ARG A 122 -0.31 -0.05 13.37
N ALA A 123 0.36 1.02 12.96
CA ALA A 123 -0.23 2.07 12.13
C ALA A 123 -0.09 1.74 10.63
N SER A 124 0.87 0.88 10.26
CA SER A 124 1.08 0.43 8.89
C SER A 124 -0.02 -0.53 8.41
N LYS A 125 -0.28 -0.52 7.10
CA LYS A 125 -1.28 -1.40 6.48
C LYS A 125 -0.60 -2.60 5.82
N PHE A 126 -1.07 -3.79 6.18
CA PHE A 126 -0.65 -5.05 5.59
C PHE A 126 -1.78 -5.72 4.83
N LEU A 127 -1.43 -6.39 3.74
CA LEU A 127 -2.28 -7.28 2.97
C LEU A 127 -1.78 -8.72 3.11
N ARG A 128 -2.70 -9.67 2.96
CA ARG A 128 -2.34 -11.09 2.93
C ARG A 128 -1.75 -11.40 1.56
N PHE A 129 -0.55 -11.98 1.53
CA PHE A 129 0.14 -12.34 0.29
C PHE A 129 0.54 -13.82 0.31
N GLN A 130 0.40 -14.46 -0.84
CA GLN A 130 0.75 -15.86 -1.09
C GLN A 130 1.26 -15.97 -2.53
N GLU A 131 2.30 -16.77 -2.76
CA GLU A 131 2.89 -17.05 -4.07
C GLU A 131 2.58 -18.48 -4.53
#